data_AF-A0A6L6CCA5-F1
#
_entry.id   AF-A0A6L6CCA5-F1
#
_cell.length_a   1.000
_cell.length_b   1.000
_cell.length_c   1.000
_cell.angle_alpha   90.00
_cell.angle_beta   90.00
_cell.angle_gamma   90.00
#
_symmetry.space_group_name_H-M   'P 1'
#
loop_
_entity.id
_entity.type
_entity.pdbx_description
1 polymer ?
#
loop_
_entity_poly.entity_id
_entity_poly.type
_entity_poly.pdbx_seq_one_letter_code
_entity_poly.pdbx_strand_id
1 'polypeptide(L)'
;TLKLLIERGVDARLVYVGIGPLFKKLREEAKDLPVTFLGYIADRDRLADILASADVSLAPGPIETFCLAALESLASGTPVVASSTSAVGEFLLLNGEFPVGAIANNNPKSFADSIQEVIAMRMSNRRLSAACQHQAENFPWSSTISLMLSLHGDQPKKPTSRLRAA
;
A
#
# COMPACT_ATOMS: atom_id res chain seq x y z
N THR A 1 11.14 -12.90 -6.79
CA THR A 1 9.90 -13.17 -6.04
C THR A 1 8.87 -13.87 -6.90
N LEU A 2 8.37 -13.24 -7.98
CA LEU A 2 7.35 -13.83 -8.85
C LEU A 2 7.72 -15.22 -9.39
N LYS A 3 8.94 -15.38 -9.94
CA LYS A 3 9.46 -16.69 -10.39
C LYS A 3 9.34 -17.77 -9.30
N LEU A 4 9.73 -17.42 -8.08
CA LEU A 4 9.68 -18.33 -6.92
C LEU A 4 8.25 -18.67 -6.50
N LEU A 5 7.30 -17.73 -6.62
CA LEU A 5 5.88 -18.02 -6.39
C LEU A 5 5.34 -19.03 -7.40
N ILE A 6 5.67 -18.86 -8.68
CA ILE A 6 5.27 -19.78 -9.75
C ILE A 6 5.90 -21.16 -9.55
N GLU A 7 7.18 -21.23 -9.20
CA GLU A 7 7.89 -22.49 -8.88
C GLU A 7 7.25 -23.21 -7.67
N ARG A 8 6.58 -22.49 -6.77
CA ARG A 8 5.81 -23.04 -5.64
C ARG A 8 4.37 -23.41 -6.01
N GLY A 9 3.98 -23.28 -7.28
CA GLY A 9 2.63 -23.61 -7.76
C GLY A 9 1.59 -22.52 -7.50
N VAL A 10 2.00 -21.29 -7.16
CA VAL A 10 1.07 -20.16 -7.03
C VAL A 10 0.80 -19.56 -8.41
N ASP A 11 -0.47 -19.49 -8.82
CA ASP A 11 -0.89 -18.75 -10.01
C ASP A 11 -0.83 -17.24 -9.73
N ALA A 12 0.35 -16.67 -9.97
CA ALA A 12 0.65 -15.27 -9.66
C ALA A 12 0.95 -14.48 -10.94
N ARG A 13 0.45 -13.24 -10.99
CA ARG A 13 0.83 -12.22 -11.98
C ARG A 13 1.23 -10.94 -11.27
N LEU A 14 2.18 -10.21 -11.83
CA LEU A 14 2.57 -8.90 -11.32
C LEU A 14 2.04 -7.80 -12.25
N VAL A 15 1.28 -6.87 -11.69
CA VAL A 15 0.93 -5.61 -12.37
C VAL A 15 1.90 -4.54 -11.91
N TYR A 16 2.66 -3.98 -12.85
CA TYR A 16 3.60 -2.90 -12.61
C TYR A 16 3.02 -1.58 -13.12
N VAL A 17 2.75 -0.65 -12.20
CA VAL A 17 2.26 0.70 -12.52
C VAL A 17 3.36 1.71 -12.24
N GLY A 18 3.57 2.63 -13.18
CA GLY A 18 4.59 3.66 -13.12
C GLY A 18 5.62 3.55 -14.24
N ILE A 19 6.49 4.55 -14.27
CA ILE A 19 7.67 4.61 -15.13
C ILE A 19 8.87 5.01 -14.28
N GLY A 20 10.07 4.71 -14.78
CA GLY A 20 11.30 5.13 -14.15
C GLY A 20 12.52 4.71 -14.95
N PRO A 21 13.73 5.08 -14.49
CA PRO A 21 14.98 4.77 -15.19
C PRO A 21 15.17 3.29 -15.47
N LEU A 22 14.64 2.42 -14.60
CA LEU A 22 14.76 0.96 -14.71
C LEU A 22 13.65 0.31 -15.55
N PHE A 23 12.64 1.05 -16.02
CA PHE A 23 11.45 0.48 -16.67
C PHE A 23 11.80 -0.43 -17.85
N LYS A 24 12.69 0.03 -18.75
CA LYS A 24 13.11 -0.76 -19.93
C LYS A 24 13.85 -2.04 -19.52
N LYS A 25 14.77 -1.93 -18.56
CA LYS A 25 15.55 -3.06 -18.05
C LYS A 25 14.66 -4.09 -17.37
N LEU A 26 13.76 -3.67 -16.49
CA LEU A 26 12.82 -4.56 -15.80
C LEU A 26 11.89 -5.27 -16.78
N ARG A 27 11.40 -4.57 -17.81
CA ARG A 27 10.56 -5.17 -18.84
C ARG A 27 11.30 -6.23 -19.65
N GLU A 28 12.58 -6.02 -19.94
CA GLU A 28 13.44 -7.00 -20.61
C GLU A 28 13.68 -8.24 -19.74
N GLU A 29 14.04 -8.03 -18.47
CA GLU A 29 14.28 -9.12 -17.50
C GLU A 29 13.03 -9.94 -17.17
N ALA A 30 11.84 -9.36 -17.35
CA ALA A 30 10.55 -9.99 -17.05
C ALA A 30 9.88 -10.67 -18.25
N LYS A 31 10.54 -10.78 -19.42
CA LYS A 31 9.95 -11.32 -20.65
C LYS A 31 9.31 -12.70 -20.51
N ASP A 32 9.91 -13.57 -19.70
CA ASP A 32 9.46 -14.95 -19.48
C ASP A 32 8.61 -15.10 -18.21
N LEU A 33 8.15 -13.99 -17.63
CA LEU A 33 7.35 -13.95 -16.42
C LEU A 33 6.00 -13.26 -16.68
N PRO A 34 4.92 -13.64 -15.95
CA PRO A 34 3.61 -13.03 -16.09
C PRO A 34 3.57 -11.64 -15.44
N VAL A 35 4.19 -10.66 -16.12
CA VAL A 35 4.24 -9.25 -15.68
C VAL A 35 3.55 -8.37 -16.70
N THR A 36 2.60 -7.55 -16.24
CA THR A 36 1.92 -6.53 -17.04
C THR A 36 2.46 -5.17 -16.65
N PHE A 37 3.14 -4.49 -17.58
CA PHE A 37 3.61 -3.11 -17.40
C PHE A 37 2.58 -2.14 -17.94
N LEU A 38 1.95 -1.35 -17.07
CA LEU A 38 0.91 -0.38 -17.45
C LEU A 38 1.46 1.03 -17.74
N GLY A 39 2.70 1.31 -17.33
CA GLY A 39 3.26 2.66 -17.42
C GLY A 39 2.63 3.61 -16.41
N TYR A 40 2.80 4.92 -16.62
CA TYR A 40 2.24 5.94 -15.74
C TYR A 40 0.73 6.09 -15.93
N ILE A 41 -0.01 6.15 -14.82
CA ILE A 41 -1.46 6.36 -14.79
C ILE A 41 -1.72 7.64 -14.01
N ALA A 42 -2.27 8.66 -14.68
CA ALA A 42 -2.62 9.94 -14.07
C ALA A 42 -4.02 9.93 -13.43
N ASP A 43 -4.89 9.05 -13.92
CA ASP A 43 -6.25 8.89 -13.43
C ASP A 43 -6.23 8.17 -12.07
N ARG A 44 -6.68 8.89 -11.04
CA ARG A 44 -6.64 8.43 -9.65
C ARG A 44 -7.66 7.33 -9.38
N ASP A 45 -8.84 7.42 -9.97
CA ASP A 45 -9.90 6.44 -9.79
C ASP A 45 -9.48 5.12 -10.44
N ARG A 46 -8.91 5.19 -11.64
CA ARG A 46 -8.34 4.02 -12.31
C ARG A 46 -7.18 3.39 -11.53
N LEU A 47 -6.32 4.20 -10.91
CA LEU A 47 -5.23 3.67 -10.07
C LEU A 47 -5.78 2.97 -8.83
N ALA A 48 -6.78 3.57 -8.17
CA ALA A 48 -7.47 2.97 -7.03
C ALA A 48 -8.14 1.64 -7.39
N ASP A 49 -8.82 1.56 -8.54
CA ASP A 49 -9.43 0.31 -9.05
C ASP A 49 -8.37 -0.79 -9.25
N ILE A 50 -7.21 -0.45 -9.82
CA ILE A 50 -6.10 -1.40 -9.99
C ILE A 50 -5.60 -1.89 -8.64
N LEU A 51 -5.38 -0.97 -7.68
CA LEU A 51 -4.93 -1.34 -6.33
C LEU A 51 -5.97 -2.22 -5.64
N ALA A 52 -7.25 -1.87 -5.68
CA ALA A 52 -8.35 -2.62 -5.07
C ALA A 52 -8.55 -4.01 -5.69
N SER A 53 -8.19 -4.19 -6.96
CA SER A 53 -8.26 -5.48 -7.65
C SER A 53 -7.14 -6.46 -7.28
N ALA A 54 -6.06 -5.99 -6.64
CA ALA A 54 -4.92 -6.82 -6.28
C ALA A 54 -5.15 -7.59 -4.96
N ASP A 55 -4.63 -8.80 -4.88
CA ASP A 55 -4.64 -9.58 -3.64
C ASP A 55 -3.68 -9.00 -2.58
N VAL A 56 -2.58 -8.41 -3.05
CA VAL A 56 -1.50 -7.82 -2.25
C VAL A 56 -0.74 -6.79 -3.07
N SER A 57 -0.32 -5.69 -2.45
CA SER A 57 0.63 -4.73 -3.05
C SER A 57 2.00 -4.83 -2.39
N LEU A 58 3.05 -4.42 -3.11
CA LEU A 58 4.43 -4.53 -2.65
C LEU A 58 5.05 -3.15 -2.46
N ALA A 59 5.66 -2.93 -1.29
CA ALA A 59 6.55 -1.79 -1.00
C ALA A 59 7.98 -2.31 -0.78
N PRO A 60 8.70 -2.70 -1.85
CA PRO A 60 9.99 -3.39 -1.74
C PRO A 60 11.17 -2.44 -1.46
N GLY A 61 10.95 -1.12 -1.49
CA GLY A 61 12.00 -0.14 -1.26
C GLY A 61 12.54 -0.23 0.18
N PRO A 62 13.86 -0.37 0.39
CA PRO A 62 14.41 -0.37 1.74
C PRO A 62 14.36 1.02 2.37
N ILE A 63 14.28 2.07 1.55
CA ILE A 63 14.17 3.47 1.94
C ILE A 63 12.93 4.01 1.26
N GLU A 64 11.84 4.04 2.00
CA GLU A 64 10.59 4.68 1.58
C GLU A 64 10.57 6.09 2.15
N THR A 65 10.02 7.04 1.37
CA THR A 65 9.94 8.45 1.81
C THR A 65 8.73 8.63 2.72
N PHE A 66 7.58 8.96 2.14
CA PHE A 66 6.35 9.24 2.86
C PHE A 66 5.40 8.04 2.93
N CYS A 67 5.80 6.90 2.34
CA CYS A 67 5.01 5.66 2.33
C CYS A 67 3.58 5.81 1.76
N LEU A 68 3.31 6.85 0.96
CA LEU A 68 1.96 7.17 0.48
C LEU A 68 1.39 6.05 -0.40
N ALA A 69 2.19 5.42 -1.27
CA ALA A 69 1.72 4.33 -2.11
C ALA A 69 1.22 3.11 -1.30
N ALA A 70 1.83 2.85 -0.14
CA ALA A 70 1.38 1.81 0.78
C ALA A 70 0.06 2.23 1.46
N LEU A 71 -0.07 3.50 1.89
CA LEU A 71 -1.33 4.02 2.44
C LEU A 71 -2.46 4.04 1.41
N GLU A 72 -2.18 4.38 0.15
CA GLU A 72 -3.13 4.33 -0.97
C GLU A 72 -3.60 2.89 -1.24
N SER A 73 -2.70 1.91 -1.11
CA SER A 73 -3.05 0.48 -1.20
C SER A 73 -4.00 0.09 -0.07
N LEU A 74 -3.70 0.49 1.17
CA LEU A 74 -4.56 0.22 2.33
C LEU A 74 -5.93 0.90 2.19
N ALA A 75 -5.96 2.16 1.74
CA ALA A 75 -7.19 2.90 1.46
C ALA A 75 -8.04 2.24 0.36
N SER A 76 -7.40 1.55 -0.58
CA SER A 76 -8.05 0.74 -1.62
C SER A 76 -8.49 -0.65 -1.10
N GLY A 77 -8.25 -0.96 0.18
CA GLY A 77 -8.61 -2.23 0.79
C GLY A 77 -7.65 -3.38 0.47
N THR A 78 -6.41 -3.06 0.07
CA THR A 78 -5.40 -4.02 -0.36
C THR A 78 -4.25 -4.08 0.64
N PRO A 79 -3.95 -5.27 1.19
CA PRO A 79 -2.86 -5.43 2.16
C PRO A 79 -1.50 -5.26 1.50
N VAL A 80 -0.51 -4.87 2.30
CA VAL A 80 0.84 -4.52 1.81
C VAL A 80 1.89 -5.49 2.33
N VAL A 81 2.79 -5.95 1.47
CA VAL A 81 4.06 -6.56 1.89
C VAL A 81 5.18 -5.54 1.70
N ALA A 82 5.80 -5.15 2.81
CA ALA A 82 6.83 -4.12 2.81
C ALA A 82 8.22 -4.68 3.11
N SER A 83 9.26 -3.95 2.72
CA SER A 83 10.61 -4.19 3.22
C SER A 83 10.67 -4.05 4.74
N SER A 84 11.34 -4.98 5.43
CA SER A 84 11.60 -4.93 6.87
C SER A 84 12.49 -3.76 7.31
N THR A 85 13.17 -3.11 6.37
CA THR A 85 13.99 -1.92 6.64
C THR A 85 13.26 -0.61 6.32
N SER A 86 12.02 -0.67 5.82
CA SER A 86 11.20 0.52 5.52
C SER A 86 10.34 0.94 6.70
N ALA A 87 9.94 2.22 6.73
CA ALA A 87 9.00 2.74 7.73
C ALA A 87 7.55 2.24 7.52
N VAL A 88 7.25 1.59 6.38
CA VAL A 88 5.90 1.09 6.07
C VAL A 88 5.41 0.12 7.15
N GLY A 89 6.31 -0.70 7.71
CA GLY A 89 5.97 -1.68 8.75
C GLY A 89 5.35 -1.07 10.01
N GLU A 90 5.62 0.21 10.31
CA GLU A 90 5.11 0.89 11.50
C GLU A 90 3.58 0.99 11.54
N PHE A 91 2.94 1.01 10.37
CA PHE A 91 1.48 1.11 10.27
C PHE A 91 0.81 -0.15 9.71
N LEU A 92 1.51 -1.28 9.59
CA LEU A 92 0.93 -2.56 9.16
C LEU A 92 0.31 -3.39 10.29
N LEU A 93 0.34 -2.88 11.54
CA LEU A 93 -0.25 -3.52 12.71
C LEU A 93 0.32 -4.93 12.97
N LEU A 94 1.62 -5.14 12.72
CA LEU A 94 2.28 -6.45 12.74
C LEU A 94 2.18 -7.20 14.10
N ASN A 95 2.01 -6.46 15.19
CA ASN A 95 1.85 -7.02 16.54
C ASN A 95 0.38 -7.04 17.02
N GLY A 96 -0.57 -6.64 16.15
CA GLY A 96 -1.99 -6.60 16.46
C GLY A 96 -2.71 -7.91 16.12
N GLU A 97 -3.95 -8.04 16.58
CA GLU A 97 -4.81 -9.20 16.27
C GLU A 97 -5.18 -9.28 14.77
N PHE A 98 -5.21 -8.13 14.09
CA PHE A 98 -5.58 -8.01 12.68
C PHE A 98 -4.53 -7.21 11.91
N PRO A 99 -3.37 -7.80 11.55
CA PRO A 99 -2.40 -7.16 10.68
C PRO A 99 -3.01 -6.87 9.30
N VAL A 100 -2.61 -5.76 8.70
CA VAL A 100 -3.07 -5.32 7.36
C VAL A 100 -2.00 -5.53 6.29
N GLY A 101 -1.03 -6.40 6.58
CA GLY A 101 0.14 -6.63 5.74
C GLY A 101 1.19 -7.47 6.46
N ALA A 102 2.36 -7.57 5.83
CA ALA A 102 3.52 -8.25 6.40
C ALA A 102 4.81 -7.52 6.01
N ILE A 103 5.91 -7.88 6.68
CA ILE A 103 7.25 -7.41 6.32
C ILE A 103 8.11 -8.55 5.79
N ALA A 104 8.99 -8.23 4.86
CA ALA A 104 9.92 -9.15 4.25
C ALA A 104 11.34 -8.59 4.32
N ASN A 105 12.32 -9.46 4.59
CA ASN A 105 13.71 -9.13 4.35
C ASN A 105 13.94 -8.82 2.86
N ASN A 106 14.96 -8.01 2.56
CA ASN A 106 15.29 -7.52 1.21
C ASN A 106 15.86 -8.61 0.28
N ASN A 107 15.16 -9.73 0.15
CA ASN A 107 15.50 -10.83 -0.74
C ASN A 107 14.24 -11.51 -1.31
N PRO A 108 14.35 -12.16 -2.48
CA PRO A 108 13.22 -12.78 -3.16
C PRO A 108 12.45 -13.83 -2.36
N LYS A 109 13.13 -14.59 -1.50
CA LYS A 109 12.53 -15.68 -0.73
C LYS A 109 11.61 -15.12 0.35
N SER A 110 12.11 -14.16 1.13
CA SER A 110 11.32 -13.54 2.21
C SER A 110 10.07 -12.86 1.65
N PHE A 111 10.16 -12.14 0.52
CA PHE A 111 8.97 -11.56 -0.10
C PHE A 111 7.97 -12.62 -0.56
N ALA A 112 8.43 -13.76 -1.10
CA ALA A 112 7.53 -14.82 -1.52
C ALA A 112 6.83 -15.51 -0.33
N ASP A 113 7.54 -15.65 0.80
CA ASP A 113 7.00 -16.17 2.04
C ASP A 113 5.93 -15.21 2.61
N SER A 114 6.26 -13.91 2.75
CA SER A 114 5.33 -12.89 3.26
C SER A 114 4.11 -12.67 2.35
N ILE A 115 4.25 -12.81 1.03
CA ILE A 115 3.10 -12.77 0.10
C ILE A 115 2.13 -13.93 0.39
N GLN A 116 2.64 -15.15 0.60
CA GLN A 116 1.79 -16.29 0.90
C GLN A 116 1.12 -16.16 2.27
N GLU A 117 1.83 -15.57 3.24
CA GLU A 117 1.25 -15.21 4.54
C GLU A 117 0.06 -14.26 4.37
N VAL A 118 0.22 -13.18 3.62
CA VAL A 118 -0.87 -12.21 3.35
C VAL A 118 -2.03 -12.84 2.58
N ILE A 119 -1.75 -13.73 1.62
CA ILE A 119 -2.80 -14.50 0.92
C ILE A 119 -3.57 -15.37 1.92
N ALA A 120 -2.87 -16.05 2.84
CA ALA A 120 -3.52 -16.85 3.88
C ALA A 120 -4.35 -15.98 4.85
N MET A 121 -3.86 -14.79 5.21
CA MET A 121 -4.64 -13.80 5.99
C MET A 121 -5.92 -13.40 5.26
N ARG A 122 -5.84 -13.12 3.95
CA ARG A 122 -7.01 -12.75 3.14
C ARG A 122 -8.05 -13.88 3.06
N MET A 123 -7.59 -15.12 2.93
CA MET A 123 -8.46 -16.30 2.89
C MET A 123 -9.13 -16.60 4.24
N SER A 124 -8.46 -16.32 5.35
CA SER A 124 -8.97 -16.57 6.71
C SER A 124 -9.78 -15.40 7.29
N ASN A 125 -9.55 -14.18 6.83
CA ASN A 125 -10.19 -12.97 7.34
C ASN A 125 -10.92 -12.20 6.23
N ARG A 126 -12.23 -12.43 6.13
CA ARG A 126 -13.12 -11.70 5.19
C ARG A 126 -13.18 -10.18 5.44
N ARG A 127 -12.73 -9.71 6.61
CA ARG A 127 -12.69 -8.29 6.97
C ARG A 127 -11.34 -7.64 6.70
N LEU A 128 -10.35 -8.36 6.16
CA LEU A 128 -9.02 -7.81 5.92
C LEU A 128 -9.06 -6.53 5.07
N SER A 129 -9.88 -6.51 4.02
CA SER A 129 -10.03 -5.32 3.16
C SER A 129 -10.57 -4.12 3.93
N ALA A 130 -11.62 -4.31 4.75
CA ALA A 130 -12.16 -3.27 5.62
C ALA A 130 -11.16 -2.83 6.70
N ALA A 131 -10.36 -3.76 7.24
CA ALA A 131 -9.30 -3.44 8.20
C ALA A 131 -8.19 -2.58 7.56
N CYS A 132 -7.83 -2.86 6.30
CA CYS A 132 -6.89 -2.03 5.54
C CYS A 132 -7.43 -0.61 5.37
N GLN A 133 -8.70 -0.47 4.95
CA GLN A 133 -9.34 0.83 4.79
C GLN A 133 -9.40 1.60 6.10
N HIS A 134 -9.82 0.94 7.18
CA HIS A 134 -9.86 1.54 8.51
C HIS A 134 -8.49 1.99 8.98
N GLN A 135 -7.44 1.21 8.70
CA GLN A 135 -6.08 1.60 9.04
C GLN A 135 -5.64 2.84 8.27
N ALA A 136 -6.02 2.98 7.00
CA ALA A 136 -5.72 4.18 6.21
C ALA A 136 -6.45 5.44 6.73
N GLU A 137 -7.66 5.29 7.29
CA GLU A 137 -8.43 6.40 7.90
C GLU A 137 -7.73 7.04 9.10
N ASN A 138 -6.75 6.37 9.70
CA ASN A 138 -5.91 6.93 10.77
C ASN A 138 -4.85 7.93 10.25
N PHE A 139 -4.69 8.05 8.94
CA PHE A 139 -3.72 8.96 8.29
C PHE A 139 -4.40 9.96 7.34
N PRO A 140 -5.43 10.71 7.77
CA PRO A 140 -6.14 11.59 6.86
C PRO A 140 -5.36 12.89 6.62
N TRP A 141 -5.50 13.45 5.42
CA TRP A 141 -4.95 14.76 5.08
C TRP A 141 -5.37 15.86 6.07
N SER A 142 -6.59 15.79 6.60
CA SER A 142 -7.10 16.75 7.58
C SER A 142 -6.24 16.83 8.84
N SER A 143 -5.73 15.70 9.34
CA SER A 143 -4.85 15.67 10.50
C SER A 143 -3.50 16.32 10.19
N THR A 144 -2.89 15.96 9.05
CA THR A 144 -1.63 16.56 8.58
C THR A 144 -1.75 18.07 8.37
N ILE A 145 -2.81 18.52 7.70
CA ILE A 145 -3.07 19.94 7.43
C ILE A 145 -3.30 20.69 8.74
N SER A 146 -4.11 20.15 9.64
CA SER A 146 -4.41 20.79 10.94
C SER A 146 -3.14 20.96 11.77
N LEU A 147 -2.27 19.94 11.82
CA LEU A 147 -0.99 20.00 12.51
C LEU A 147 -0.05 21.01 11.86
N MET A 148 0.07 20.99 10.53
CA MET A 148 0.89 21.95 9.78
C MET A 148 0.45 23.39 10.09
N LEU A 149 -0.85 23.68 10.01
CA LEU A 149 -1.42 25.00 10.29
C LEU A 149 -1.18 25.42 11.74
N SER A 150 -1.41 24.51 12.70
CA SER A 150 -1.15 24.76 14.12
C SER A 150 0.33 25.10 14.40
N LEU A 151 1.27 24.41 13.75
CA LEU A 151 2.71 24.68 13.89
C LEU A 151 3.12 26.04 13.30
N HIS A 152 2.36 26.56 12.34
CA HIS A 152 2.57 27.89 11.74
C HIS A 152 1.78 29.00 12.45
N GLY A 153 1.18 28.70 13.60
CA GLY A 153 0.46 29.69 14.42
C GLY A 153 -0.97 29.97 13.96
N ASP A 154 -1.50 29.20 13.01
CA ASP A 154 -2.92 29.26 12.67
C ASP A 154 -3.72 28.58 13.79
N GLN A 155 -4.57 29.35 14.45
CA GLN A 155 -5.47 28.87 15.49
C GLN A 155 -6.82 28.62 14.83
N PRO A 156 -7.44 27.43 15.00
CA PRO A 156 -8.75 27.18 14.44
C PRO A 156 -9.71 28.27 14.92
N LYS A 157 -10.17 29.11 13.99
CA LYS A 157 -11.11 30.20 14.29
C LYS A 157 -12.36 29.56 14.89
N LYS A 158 -12.70 29.90 16.14
CA LYS A 158 -14.01 29.60 16.70
C LYS A 158 -15.08 30.06 15.69
N PRO A 159 -16.06 29.23 15.32
CA PRO A 159 -17.11 29.65 14.41
C PRO A 159 -17.78 30.93 14.96
N THR A 160 -17.65 32.02 14.23
CA THR A 160 -18.03 33.37 14.66
C THR A 160 -19.46 33.75 14.32
N SER A 161 -20.29 32.80 13.88
CA SER A 161 -21.74 33.04 13.75
C SER A 161 -22.53 32.05 14.58
N ARG A 162 -23.18 32.59 15.62
CA ARG A 162 -24.50 32.10 15.98
C ARG A 162 -25.37 32.38 14.76
N LEU A 163 -25.82 31.34 14.05
CA LEU A 163 -27.01 31.45 13.22
C LEU A 163 -28.12 31.99 14.14
N ARG A 164 -28.44 33.27 14.00
CA ARG A 164 -29.67 33.82 14.57
C ARG A 164 -30.79 33.16 13.79
N ALA A 165 -31.60 32.37 14.48
CA ALA A 165 -32.90 31.96 13.98
C ALA A 165 -33.70 33.22 13.61
N ALA A 166 -34.17 33.25 12.37
CA ALA A 166 -35.27 34.07 11.88
C ALA A 166 -35.90 33.33 10.70
#